data_AF-A0A918T261-F1
#
_entry.id   AF-A0A918T261-F1
#
_cell.length_a   1.000
_cell.length_b   1.000
_cell.length_c   1.000
_cell.angle_alpha   90.00
_cell.angle_beta   90.00
_cell.angle_gamma   90.00
#
_symmetry.space_group_name_H-M   'P 1'
#
loop_
_entity.id
_entity.type
_entity.pdbx_description
1 polymer ?
#
loop_
_entity_poly.entity_id
_entity_poly.type
_entity_poly.pdbx_seq_one_letter_code
_entity_poly.pdbx_strand_id
1 'polypeptide(L)' 'MFLPEVAAVFESNISLDEIMTSVGAKLGDHLAMNSCLFCEVDEDADTITTSYGWTRAGEPNLVRTFKTSE' A
#
# COMPACT_ATOMS: atom_id res chain seq x y z
N MET A 1 10.88 -11.06 -13.38
CA MET A 1 9.67 -11.89 -13.10
C MET A 1 9.08 -11.30 -11.84
N PHE A 2 7.78 -10.99 -11.83
CA PHE A 2 7.18 -10.17 -10.78
C PHE A 2 7.41 -10.69 -9.34
N LEU A 3 7.09 -11.97 -9.07
CA LEU A 3 7.15 -12.51 -7.70
C LEU A 3 8.57 -12.52 -7.09
N PRO A 4 9.65 -12.96 -7.78
CA PRO A 4 11.00 -12.86 -7.24
C PRO A 4 11.44 -11.43 -6.91
N GLU A 5 11.01 -10.44 -7.70
CA GLU A 5 11.37 -9.05 -7.46
C GLU A 5 10.68 -8.46 -6.22
N VAL A 6 9.45 -8.89 -5.94
CA VAL A 6 8.74 -8.50 -4.70
C VAL A 6 9.38 -9.18 -3.49
N ALA A 7 9.74 -10.46 -3.59
CA ALA A 7 10.42 -11.19 -2.51
C ALA A 7 11.75 -10.52 -2.11
N ALA A 8 12.56 -10.10 -3.10
CA ALA A 8 13.81 -9.39 -2.84
C ALA A 8 13.64 -8.08 -2.06
N VAL A 9 12.51 -7.37 -2.22
CA VAL A 9 12.22 -6.16 -1.46
C VAL A 9 11.99 -6.49 0.02
N PHE A 10 11.25 -7.56 0.33
CA PHE A 10 11.03 -8.00 1.71
C PHE A 10 12.30 -8.49 2.40
N GLU A 11 13.29 -8.98 1.65
CA GLU A 11 14.59 -9.41 2.16
C GLU A 11 15.60 -8.26 2.33
N SER A 12 15.23 -7.05 1.92
CA SER A 12 16.10 -5.87 1.99
C SER A 12 16.24 -5.35 3.41
N ASN A 13 17.40 -4.78 3.76
CA ASN A 13 17.61 -4.10 5.04
C ASN A 13 17.18 -2.62 4.96
N ILE A 14 15.92 -2.38 4.64
CA ILE A 14 15.29 -1.05 4.56
C ILE A 14 14.12 -0.96 5.55
N SER A 15 13.59 0.23 5.77
CA SER A 15 12.47 0.43 6.70
C SER A 15 11.16 -0.20 6.18
N LEU A 16 10.22 -0.47 7.08
CA LEU A 16 8.91 -1.00 6.72
C LEU A 16 8.16 -0.08 5.73
N ASP A 17 8.25 1.24 5.91
CA ASP A 17 7.65 2.21 4.99
C ASP A 17 8.24 2.12 3.58
N GLU A 18 9.56 1.96 3.48
CA GLU A 18 10.26 1.76 2.20
C GLU A 18 9.92 0.41 1.55
N ILE A 19 9.78 -0.66 2.35
CA ILE A 19 9.30 -1.98 1.87
C ILE A 19 7.90 -1.82 1.28
N MET A 20 6.95 -1.29 2.03
CA MET A 20 5.56 -1.18 1.60
C MET A 20 5.40 -0.27 0.39
N THR A 21 6.12 0.85 0.34
CA THR A 21 6.14 1.75 -0.82
C THR A 21 6.71 1.04 -2.06
N SER A 22 7.83 0.32 -1.91
CA SER A 22 8.50 -0.36 -3.02
C SER A 22 7.69 -1.55 -3.56
N VAL A 23 7.09 -2.35 -2.67
CA VAL A 23 6.18 -3.44 -3.05
C VAL A 23 4.93 -2.87 -3.72
N GLY A 24 4.35 -1.81 -3.16
CA GLY A 24 3.19 -1.12 -3.72
C GLY A 24 3.44 -0.59 -5.13
N ALA A 25 4.61 0.01 -5.39
CA ALA A 25 5.01 0.45 -6.72
C ALA A 25 5.11 -0.71 -7.72
N LYS A 26 5.75 -1.82 -7.34
CA LYS A 26 5.85 -3.02 -8.19
C LYS A 26 4.49 -3.63 -8.51
N LEU A 27 3.58 -3.68 -7.54
CA LEU A 27 2.19 -4.10 -7.73
C LEU A 27 1.45 -3.15 -8.68
N GLY A 28 1.65 -1.85 -8.50
CA GLY A 28 1.11 -0.81 -9.36
C GLY A 28 1.50 -0.99 -10.82
N ASP A 29 2.79 -1.20 -11.08
CA ASP A 29 3.31 -1.44 -12.43
C ASP A 29 2.80 -2.76 -13.02
N HIS A 30 2.74 -3.84 -12.23
CA HIS A 30 2.34 -5.16 -12.70
C HIS A 30 0.85 -5.27 -13.03
N LEU A 31 0.00 -4.63 -12.23
CA LEU A 31 -1.46 -4.70 -12.33
C LEU A 31 -2.09 -3.46 -12.99
N ALA A 32 -1.27 -2.51 -13.44
CA ALA A 32 -1.68 -1.23 -14.02
C ALA A 32 -2.62 -0.42 -13.08
N MET A 33 -2.27 -0.35 -11.79
CA MET A 33 -3.03 0.38 -10.77
C MET A 33 -2.48 1.80 -10.57
N ASN A 34 -3.33 2.72 -10.13
CA ASN A 34 -2.92 4.08 -9.75
C ASN A 34 -2.53 4.18 -8.26
N SER A 35 -2.91 3.19 -7.45
CA SER A 35 -2.58 3.12 -6.03
C SER A 35 -2.57 1.68 -5.54
N CYS A 36 -1.79 1.42 -4.49
CA CYS A 36 -1.75 0.18 -3.73
C CYS A 36 -1.68 0.54 -2.25
N LEU A 37 -2.69 0.15 -1.47
CA LEU A 37 -2.84 0.55 -0.07
C LEU A 37 -2.86 -0.69 0.83
N PHE A 38 -2.23 -0.57 2.00
CA PHE A 38 -2.24 -1.59 3.03
C PHE A 38 -3.13 -1.10 4.17
N CYS A 39 -4.29 -1.74 4.31
CA CYS A 39 -5.38 -1.24 5.12
C CYS A 39 -5.77 -2.22 6.23
N GLU A 40 -6.06 -1.68 7.39
CA GLU A 40 -6.74 -2.37 8.49
C GLU A 40 -8.22 -2.00 8.45
N VAL A 41 -9.09 -3.01 8.58
CA VAL A 41 -10.54 -2.82 8.66
C VAL A 41 -10.95 -3.06 10.11
N ASP A 42 -11.60 -2.07 10.70
CA ASP A 42 -12.22 -2.16 12.02
C ASP A 42 -13.74 -2.08 11.83
N GLU A 43 -14.38 -3.25 11.85
CA GLU A 43 -15.83 -3.37 11.68
C GLU A 43 -16.61 -2.87 12.91
N ASP A 44 -16.04 -2.96 14.10
CA ASP A 44 -16.69 -2.50 15.33
C ASP A 44 -16.74 -0.96 15.37
N ALA A 45 -15.70 -0.31 14.85
CA ALA A 45 -15.59 1.15 14.79
C ALA A 45 -16.10 1.76 13.47
N ASP A 46 -16.51 0.94 12.50
CA ASP A 46 -16.83 1.36 11.13
C ASP A 46 -15.71 2.21 10.49
N THR A 47 -14.46 1.73 10.56
CA THR A 47 -13.33 2.44 9.94
C THR A 47 -12.42 1.55 9.10
N ILE A 48 -11.78 2.18 8.12
CA ILE A 48 -10.62 1.63 7.41
C ILE A 48 -9.45 2.56 7.69
N THR A 49 -8.37 2.02 8.24
CA THR A 49 -7.12 2.76 8.43
C THR A 49 -6.08 2.28 7.43
N THR A 50 -5.64 3.19 6.56
CA THR A 50 -4.52 2.94 5.65
C THR A 50 -3.24 3.43 6.30
N SER A 51 -2.39 2.50 6.73
CA SER A 51 -1.13 2.80 7.43
C SER A 51 0.05 2.93 6.46
N TYR A 52 -0.01 2.24 5.33
CA TYR A 52 1.01 2.28 4.28
C TYR A 52 0.37 2.26 2.91
N GLY A 53 1.10 2.76 1.92
CA GLY A 53 0.67 2.63 0.54
C GLY A 53 1.60 3.35 -0.43
N TRP A 54 1.44 3.00 -1.69
CA TRP A 54 2.03 3.70 -2.80
C TRP A 54 0.91 4.28 -3.66
N THR A 55 1.08 5.51 -4.14
CA THR A 55 0.22 6.11 -5.15
C THR A 55 1.07 6.66 -6.27
N ARG A 56 0.52 6.65 -7.49
CA ARG A 56 1.17 7.24 -8.66
C ARG A 56 1.38 8.73 -8.43
N ALA A 57 2.47 9.28 -8.97
CA ALA A 57 2.72 10.72 -8.90
C ALA A 57 1.52 11.52 -9.45
N GLY A 58 1.03 12.46 -8.65
CA GLY A 58 -0.16 13.27 -8.96
C GLY A 58 -1.47 12.73 -8.39
N GLU A 59 -1.50 11.50 -7.89
CA GLU A 59 -2.67 10.94 -7.21
C GLU A 59 -2.70 11.36 -5.73
N PRO A 60 -3.89 11.43 -5.10
CA PRO A 60 -4.01 11.75 -3.68
C PRO A 60 -3.25 10.75 -2.80
N ASN A 61 -2.63 11.24 -1.71
CA ASN A 61 -2.14 10.35 -0.66
C ASN A 61 -3.33 9.85 0.17
N LEU A 62 -3.46 8.53 0.27
CA LEU A 62 -4.56 7.84 0.95
C LEU A 62 -4.12 7.17 2.26
N VAL A 63 -2.91 7.44 2.77
CA VAL A 63 -2.48 7.05 4.11
C VAL A 63 -3.23 7.90 5.15
N ARG A 64 -4.39 7.39 5.57
CA ARG A 64 -5.32 8.03 6.51
C ARG A 64 -6.39 7.02 6.95
N THR A 65 -7.21 7.45 7.90
CA THR A 65 -8.43 6.73 8.28
C THR A 65 -9.65 7.26 7.50
N PHE A 66 -10.51 6.34 7.10
CA PHE A 66 -11.79 6.55 6.43
C PHE A 66 -12.90 5.94 7.29
N LYS A 67 -14.09 6.54 7.29
CA LYS A 67 -15.29 5.89 7.82
C LYS A 67 -15.89 4.98 6.75
N THR A 68 -16.46 3.85 7.16
CA THR A 68 -17.17 2.91 6.26
C THR A 68 -18.69 3.08 6.30
N SER A 69 -19.21 3.76 7.31
CA SER A 69 -20.62 4.16 7.44
C SER A 69 -20.77 5.70 7.45
N GLU A 70 -21.96 6.17 7.07
CA GLU A 70 -22.32 7.62 7.02
C GLU A 70 -22.41 8.26 8.42
#